data_AF-A0A653G540-F1
#
_entry.id   AF-A0A653G540-F1
#
_cell.length_a   1.000
_cell.length_b   1.000
_cell.length_c   1.000
_cell.angle_alpha   90.00
_cell.angle_beta   90.00
_cell.angle_gamma   90.00
#
_symmetry.space_group_name_H-M   'P 1'
#
loop_
_entity.id
_entity.type
_entity.pdbx_description
1 polymer ?
#
loop_
_entity_poly.entity_id
_entity_poly.type
_entity_poly.pdbx_seq_one_letter_code
_entity_poly.pdbx_strand_id
1 'polypeptide(L)' 'MNTISISQLKINPSKAILGALDFPLAVENRNKVEAYLLGKDLYEKIVSFMEDSIDRKTVLETNFKKGNDFEKIAKELNI' A
#
# COMPACT_ATOMS: atom_id res chain seq x y z
N MET A 1 -2.34 6.41 18.83
CA MET A 1 -3.05 5.74 17.73
C MET A 1 -4.52 6.06 17.93
N ASN A 2 -5.16 6.76 17.00
CA ASN A 2 -6.58 7.09 17.14
C ASN A 2 -7.41 5.84 16.86
N THR A 3 -8.38 5.55 17.72
CA THR A 3 -9.29 4.41 17.58
C THR A 3 -10.73 4.92 17.52
N ILE A 4 -11.57 4.23 16.76
CA ILE A 4 -13.02 4.46 16.72
C ILE A 4 -13.75 3.13 16.83
N SER A 5 -14.92 3.14 17.46
CA SER A 5 -15.80 1.97 17.44
C SER A 5 -16.47 1.80 16.08
N ILE A 6 -16.84 0.56 15.75
CA ILE A 6 -17.63 0.24 14.55
C ILE A 6 -18.97 1.00 14.52
N SER A 7 -19.55 1.29 15.68
CA SER A 7 -20.77 2.10 15.81
C SER A 7 -20.52 3.56 15.41
N GLN A 8 -19.42 4.16 15.87
CA GLN A 8 -19.05 5.53 15.49
C GLN A 8 -18.74 5.66 13.99
N LEU A 9 -18.08 4.66 13.41
CA LEU A 9 -17.84 4.60 11.96
C LEU A 9 -19.16 4.60 11.17
N LYS A 10 -20.14 3.81 11.61
CA LYS A 10 -21.47 3.72 10.97
C LYS A 10 -22.28 5.00 11.12
N ILE A 11 -22.18 5.68 12.26
CA ILE A 11 -22.92 6.92 12.54
C ILE A 11 -22.40 8.07 11.67
N ASN A 12 -21.08 8.21 11.53
CA ASN A 12 -20.48 9.31 10.78
C ASN A 12 -19.22 8.86 10.01
N PRO A 13 -19.38 8.23 8.84
CA PRO A 13 -18.26 7.74 8.05
C PRO A 13 -17.40 8.90 7.52
N SER A 14 -17.98 10.05 7.17
CA SER A 14 -17.22 11.21 6.68
C SER A 14 -16.22 11.72 7.71
N LYS A 15 -16.61 11.82 8.98
CA LYS A 15 -15.69 12.22 10.07
C LYS A 15 -14.59 11.19 10.28
N ALA A 16 -14.91 9.90 10.19
CA ALA A 16 -13.91 8.83 10.29
C ALA A 16 -12.88 8.90 9.15
N ILE A 17 -13.33 9.15 7.91
CA ILE A 17 -12.46 9.31 6.74
C ILE A 17 -11.53 10.52 6.91
N LEU A 18 -12.06 11.67 7.35
CA LEU A 18 -11.23 12.86 7.62
C LEU A 18 -10.18 12.61 8.70
N GLY A 19 -10.51 11.80 9.71
CA GLY A 19 -9.58 11.40 10.77
C GLY A 19 -8.51 10.40 10.33
N ALA A 20 -8.63 9.81 9.13
CA ALA A 20 -7.73 8.79 8.59
C ALA A 20 -6.82 9.31 7.46
N LEU A 21 -6.82 10.63 7.19
CA LEU A 21 -6.07 11.22 6.08
C LEU A 21 -4.56 11.05 6.23
N ASP A 22 -4.01 11.49 7.36
CA ASP A 22 -2.56 11.48 7.59
C ASP A 22 -2.07 10.22 8.30
N PHE A 23 -2.95 9.56 9.07
CA PHE A 23 -2.60 8.37 9.85
C PHE A 23 -3.71 7.32 9.80
N PRO A 24 -3.37 6.01 9.86
CA PRO A 24 -4.37 4.95 9.95
C PRO A 24 -5.22 5.07 11.21
N LEU A 25 -6.53 4.89 11.04
CA LEU A 25 -7.49 4.92 12.13
C LEU A 25 -7.92 3.49 12.47
N ALA A 26 -7.67 3.04 13.70
CA ALA A 26 -8.08 1.70 14.11
C ALA A 26 -9.58 1.63 14.34
N VAL A 27 -10.23 0.61 13.79
CA VAL A 27 -11.67 0.35 13.97
C VAL A 27 -11.84 -0.81 14.92
N GLU A 28 -12.50 -0.55 16.03
CA GLU A 28 -12.73 -1.52 17.10
C GLU A 28 -14.17 -2.03 17.11
N ASN A 29 -14.31 -3.31 17.39
CA ASN A 29 -15.58 -3.97 17.68
C ASN A 29 -15.41 -4.76 18.97
N ARG A 30 -16.27 -4.50 19.97
CA ARG A 30 -16.17 -5.13 21.30
C ARG A 30 -14.75 -5.07 21.89
N ASN A 31 -14.12 -3.89 21.83
CA ASN A 31 -12.77 -3.60 22.33
C ASN A 31 -11.64 -4.38 21.63
N LYS A 32 -11.89 -4.92 20.44
CA LYS A 32 -10.88 -5.56 19.60
C LYS A 32 -10.73 -4.78 18.31
N VAL A 33 -9.50 -4.45 17.93
CA VAL A 33 -9.20 -3.87 16.62
C VAL A 33 -9.48 -4.94 15.55
N GLU A 34 -10.42 -4.65 14.66
CA GLU A 34 -10.82 -5.55 13.57
C GLU A 34 -10.42 -5.01 12.19
N ALA A 35 -10.22 -3.70 12.06
CA ALA A 35 -9.80 -3.09 10.80
C ALA A 35 -8.98 -1.80 11.03
N TYR A 36 -8.33 -1.34 9.98
CA TYR A 36 -7.77 0.01 9.90
C TYR A 36 -8.40 0.73 8.72
N LEU A 37 -8.86 1.95 8.95
CA LEU A 37 -9.27 2.86 7.90
C LEU A 37 -8.04 3.67 7.46
N LEU A 38 -7.84 3.75 6.15
CA LEU A 38 -6.75 4.50 5.53
C LEU A 38 -7.35 5.53 4.57
N GLY A 39 -6.85 6.76 4.61
CA GLY A 39 -7.06 7.72 3.54
C GLY A 39 -6.48 7.19 2.23
N LYS A 40 -7.11 7.55 1.10
CA LYS A 40 -6.70 7.12 -0.24
C LYS A 40 -5.21 7.42 -0.50
N ASP A 41 -4.81 8.68 -0.32
CA ASP A 41 -3.46 9.12 -0.65
C ASP A 41 -2.41 8.50 0.29
N LEU A 42 -2.78 8.26 1.55
CA LEU A 42 -1.92 7.55 2.50
C LEU A 42 -1.71 6.09 2.07
N TYR A 43 -2.79 5.40 1.69
CA TYR A 43 -2.71 4.05 1.17
C TYR A 43 -1.81 3.97 -0.08
N GLU A 44 -2.03 4.86 -1.05
CA GLU A 44 -1.22 4.90 -2.29
C GLU A 44 0.26 5.16 -2.00
N LYS A 45 0.59 6.07 -1.07
CA LYS A 45 1.97 6.32 -0.64
C LYS A 45 2.61 5.10 0.01
N ILE A 46 1.87 4.38 0.87
CA ILE A 46 2.37 3.16 1.51
C ILE A 46 2.65 2.09 0.47
N VAL A 47 1.73 1.85 -0.47
CA VAL A 47 1.90 0.88 -1.55
C VAL A 47 3.10 1.23 -2.41
N SER A 48 3.18 2.47 -2.90
CA SER A 48 4.29 2.93 -3.74
C SER A 48 5.65 2.79 -3.04
N PHE A 49 5.72 3.08 -1.74
CA PHE A 49 6.94 2.89 -0.97
C PHE A 49 7.33 1.41 -0.83
N MET A 50 6.36 0.52 -0.59
CA MET A 50 6.62 -0.92 -0.51
C MET A 50 7.09 -1.50 -1.85
N GLU A 51 6.45 -1.10 -2.95
CA GLU A 51 6.83 -1.52 -4.31
C GLU A 51 8.24 -1.07 -4.66
N ASP A 52 8.55 0.23 -4.47
CA ASP A 52 9.90 0.77 -4.71
C ASP A 52 10.96 0.10 -3.83
N SER A 53 10.63 -0.24 -2.57
CA SER A 53 11.55 -0.99 -1.71
C SER A 53 11.82 -2.41 -2.24
N ILE A 54 10.81 -3.10 -2.78
CA ILE A 54 10.96 -4.43 -3.36
C ILE A 54 11.79 -4.34 -4.64
N ASP A 55 11.47 -3.41 -5.52
CA ASP A 55 12.19 -3.20 -6.78
C ASP A 55 13.67 -2.88 -6.54
N ARG A 56 13.96 -1.97 -5.61
CA ARG A 56 15.34 -1.65 -5.21
C ARG A 56 16.10 -2.87 -4.72
N LYS A 57 15.45 -3.70 -3.88
CA LYS A 57 16.06 -4.93 -3.39
C LYS A 57 16.38 -5.88 -4.55
N THR A 58 15.44 -6.07 -5.48
CA THR A 58 15.63 -6.91 -6.66
C THR A 58 16.78 -6.38 -7.54
N VAL A 59 16.86 -5.08 -7.79
CA VAL A 59 17.96 -4.47 -8.55
C VAL A 59 19.31 -4.72 -7.90
N LEU A 60 19.40 -4.58 -6.56
CA LEU A 60 20.63 -4.83 -5.82
C LEU A 60 21.07 -6.30 -5.85
N GLU A 61 20.12 -7.23 -5.80
CA GLU A 61 20.38 -8.68 -5.82
C GLU A 61 20.59 -9.22 -7.26
N THR A 62 20.23 -8.45 -8.28
CA THR A 62 20.30 -8.89 -9.69
C THR A 62 21.73 -8.96 -10.19
N ASN A 63 22.09 -10.10 -10.77
CA ASN A 63 23.35 -10.25 -11.49
C ASN A 63 23.20 -9.78 -12.94
N PHE A 64 23.55 -8.52 -13.21
CA PHE A 64 23.47 -7.91 -14.55
C PHE A 64 24.34 -8.60 -15.60
N LYS A 65 25.31 -9.46 -15.23
CA LYS A 65 26.11 -10.23 -16.20
C LYS A 65 25.32 -11.37 -16.87
N LYS A 66 24.16 -11.75 -16.32
CA LYS A 66 23.25 -12.73 -16.91
C LYS A 66 22.14 -12.08 -17.76
N GLY A 67 22.26 -10.79 -18.06
CA GLY A 67 21.30 -10.07 -18.88
C GLY A 67 21.20 -10.68 -20.28
N ASN A 68 19.98 -10.71 -20.83
CA ASN A 68 19.76 -11.02 -22.24
C ASN A 68 19.78 -9.72 -23.05
N ASP A 69 20.17 -9.83 -24.32
CA ASP A 69 20.11 -8.72 -25.27
C ASP A 69 18.65 -8.29 -25.48
N PHE A 70 18.38 -6.99 -25.34
CA PHE A 70 17.03 -6.44 -25.47
C PHE A 70 16.46 -6.64 -26.88
N GLU A 71 17.26 -6.45 -27.94
CA GLU A 71 16.80 -6.61 -29.32
C GLU A 71 16.42 -8.06 -29.62
N LYS A 72 17.15 -9.01 -29.04
CA LYS A 72 16.83 -10.43 -29.15
C LYS A 72 15.48 -10.76 -28.50
N ILE A 73 15.24 -10.26 -27.28
CA ILE A 73 13.99 -10.49 -26.56
C ILE A 73 12.81 -9.78 -27.23
N ALA A 74 12.99 -8.55 -27.70
CA ALA A 74 11.94 -7.81 -28.42
C ALA A 74 11.49 -8.57 -29.67
N LYS A 75 12.45 -9.11 -30.43
CA LYS A 75 12.17 -9.96 -31.59
C LYS A 75 11.46 -11.27 -31.23
N GLU A 76 11.78 -11.89 -30.09
CA GLU A 76 11.07 -13.09 -29.58
C GLU A 76 9.64 -12.75 -29.13
N LEU A 77 9.41 -11.56 -28.57
CA LEU A 77 8.11 -11.08 -28.09
C LEU A 77 7.27 -10.40 -29.19
N ASN A 78 7.80 -10.26 -30.40
CA ASN A 78 7.13 -9.68 -31.57
C ASN A 78 6.68 -8.22 -31.34
N ILE A 79 7.52 -7.45 -30.64
CA ILE A 79 7.38 -6.01 -30.36
C ILE A 79 8.59 -5.23 -30.86
#